data_AF-A0A367RWY9-F1
#
_entry.id   AF-A0A367RWY9-F1
#
_cell.length_a   1.000
_cell.length_b   1.000
_cell.length_c   1.000
_cell.angle_alpha   90.00
_cell.angle_beta   90.00
_cell.angle_gamma   90.00
#
_symmetry.space_group_name_H-M   'P 1'
#
loop_
_entity.id
_entity.type
_entity.pdbx_description
1 polymer ?
#
loop_
_entity_poly.entity_id
_entity_poly.type
_entity_poly.pdbx_seq_one_letter_code
_entity_poly.pdbx_strand_id
1 'polypeptide(L)'
;MCIGQIAGVCFTHVALLVLSTIYSQLIPRELFYNLTDFSNILLDTYRAAAEKADAEAKKSDTKTTLITQVIAKHEEALKYWRLTKDLQKALQSYQEQLAPYQEMGLLAEQAQSLYNIAKLQRQNNQLQAALTEKLQVKTYVLPTSPR
;
A
#
# COMPACT_ATOMS: atom_id res chain seq x y z
N MET A 1 68.40 -35.63 -22.45
CA MET A 1 67.23 -35.21 -21.63
C MET A 1 67.67 -34.08 -20.72
N CYS A 2 67.21 -32.85 -20.99
CA CYS A 2 67.68 -31.66 -20.29
C CYS A 2 66.97 -31.49 -18.95
N ILE A 3 67.75 -31.48 -17.86
CA ILE A 3 67.35 -31.25 -16.46
C ILE A 3 67.02 -29.75 -16.18
N GLY A 4 66.67 -28.99 -17.23
CA GLY A 4 66.60 -27.52 -17.19
C GLY A 4 65.22 -26.89 -16.98
N GLN A 5 64.12 -27.65 -17.03
CA GLN A 5 62.77 -27.07 -17.07
C GLN A 5 61.96 -27.14 -15.76
N ILE A 6 62.44 -27.86 -14.73
CA ILE A 6 61.70 -28.02 -13.47
C ILE A 6 61.98 -26.86 -12.48
N ALA A 7 63.15 -26.21 -12.56
CA ALA A 7 63.53 -25.14 -11.63
C ALA A 7 62.83 -23.78 -11.89
N GLY A 8 62.38 -23.52 -13.12
CA GLY A 8 61.76 -22.24 -13.50
C GLY A 8 60.30 -22.09 -13.05
N VAL A 9 59.55 -23.18 -12.93
CA VAL A 9 58.12 -23.16 -12.55
C VAL A 9 57.93 -22.99 -11.05
N CYS A 10 58.84 -23.51 -10.22
CA CYS A 10 58.76 -23.35 -8.76
C CYS A 10 59.02 -21.90 -8.33
N PHE A 11 59.91 -21.17 -9.01
CA PHE A 11 60.27 -19.81 -8.61
C PHE A 11 59.16 -18.80 -8.89
N THR A 12 58.43 -18.97 -10.00
CA THR A 12 57.26 -18.12 -10.33
C THR A 12 56.06 -18.42 -9.43
N HIS A 13 55.85 -19.69 -9.06
CA HIS A 13 54.75 -20.07 -8.16
C HIS A 13 54.99 -19.59 -6.72
N VAL A 14 56.24 -19.61 -6.25
CA VAL A 14 56.62 -19.08 -4.92
C VAL A 14 56.50 -17.55 -4.90
N ALA A 15 56.93 -16.85 -5.95
CA ALA A 15 56.77 -15.40 -6.04
C ALA A 15 55.30 -14.97 -6.06
N LEU A 16 54.43 -15.70 -6.76
CA LEU A 16 52.98 -15.45 -6.79
C LEU A 16 52.31 -15.68 -5.43
N LEU A 17 52.72 -16.73 -4.70
CA LEU A 17 52.25 -17.00 -3.34
C LEU A 17 52.69 -15.92 -2.36
N VAL A 18 53.96 -15.48 -2.44
CA VAL A 18 54.47 -14.41 -1.57
C VAL A 18 53.79 -13.08 -1.88
N LEU A 19 53.60 -12.73 -3.17
CA LEU A 19 52.87 -11.54 -3.58
C LEU A 19 51.41 -11.57 -3.12
N SER A 20 50.69 -12.70 -3.22
CA SER A 20 49.30 -12.79 -2.75
C SER A 20 49.19 -12.69 -1.22
N THR A 21 50.17 -13.23 -0.50
CA THR A 21 50.23 -13.16 0.97
C THR A 21 50.53 -11.73 1.44
N ILE A 22 51.46 -11.04 0.79
CA ILE A 22 51.76 -9.62 1.07
C ILE A 22 50.57 -8.73 0.69
N TYR A 23 49.92 -8.98 -0.45
CA TYR A 23 48.73 -8.23 -0.88
C TYR A 23 47.56 -8.41 0.11
N SER A 24 47.41 -9.60 0.69
CA SER A 24 46.40 -9.89 1.72
C SER A 24 46.71 -9.24 3.08
N GLN A 25 47.98 -8.91 3.36
CA GLN A 25 48.40 -8.17 4.56
C GLN A 25 48.42 -6.65 4.35
N LEU A 26 48.50 -6.17 3.11
CA LEU A 26 48.51 -4.74 2.76
C LEU A 26 47.13 -4.11 2.79
N ILE A 27 46.05 -4.90 2.66
CA ILE A 27 44.68 -4.43 2.86
C ILE A 27 44.40 -4.49 4.37
N PRO A 28 44.23 -3.35 5.06
CA PRO A 28 43.87 -3.36 6.46
C PRO A 28 42.59 -4.17 6.66
N ARG A 29 42.58 -5.11 7.59
CA ARG A 29 41.37 -5.90 7.93
C ARG A 29 40.17 -4.99 8.21
N GLU A 30 40.43 -3.82 8.80
CA GLU A 30 39.50 -2.71 9.04
C GLU A 30 38.83 -2.16 7.77
N LEU A 31 39.53 -2.16 6.63
CA LEU A 31 39.00 -1.73 5.34
C LEU A 31 38.01 -2.75 4.79
N PHE A 32 38.24 -4.05 5.06
CA PHE A 32 37.32 -5.13 4.65
C PHE A 32 36.03 -5.10 5.48
N TYR A 33 36.12 -4.94 6.81
CA TYR A 33 34.94 -4.81 7.69
C TYR A 33 34.12 -3.56 7.38
N ASN A 34 34.76 -2.40 7.19
CA ASN A 34 34.06 -1.17 6.80
C ASN A 34 33.40 -1.28 5.41
N LEU A 35 34.01 -1.98 4.44
CA LEU A 35 33.39 -2.18 3.13
C LEU A 35 32.13 -3.04 3.23
N THR A 36 32.18 -4.11 4.03
CA THR A 36 31.01 -4.98 4.26
C THR A 36 29.91 -4.25 5.03
N ASP A 37 30.25 -3.50 6.08
CA ASP A 37 29.25 -2.72 6.83
C ASP A 37 28.61 -1.64 5.97
N PHE A 38 29.40 -0.92 5.17
CA PHE A 38 28.87 0.06 4.22
C PHE A 38 27.97 -0.58 3.16
N SER A 39 28.35 -1.75 2.64
CA SER A 39 27.54 -2.50 1.68
C SER A 39 26.22 -3.02 2.28
N ASN A 40 26.24 -3.42 3.55
CA ASN A 40 25.05 -3.89 4.27
C ASN A 40 24.09 -2.73 4.55
N ILE A 41 24.60 -1.56 4.97
CA ILE A 41 23.80 -0.35 5.17
C ILE A 41 23.14 0.12 3.85
N LEU A 42 23.89 0.09 2.75
CA LEU A 42 23.34 0.37 1.42
C LEU A 42 22.27 -0.64 1.02
N LEU A 43 22.50 -1.94 1.24
CA LEU A 43 21.52 -2.97 0.92
C LEU A 43 20.22 -2.84 1.74
N ASP A 44 20.33 -2.51 3.03
CA ASP A 44 19.17 -2.32 3.91
C ASP A 44 18.39 -1.06 3.56
N THR A 45 19.07 0.03 3.18
CA THR A 45 18.39 1.25 2.71
C THR A 45 17.67 1.03 1.37
N TYR A 46 18.28 0.29 0.44
CA TYR A 46 17.60 -0.09 -0.81
C TYR A 46 16.41 -1.05 -0.55
N ARG A 47 16.54 -2.00 0.38
CA ARG A 47 15.44 -2.88 0.77
C ARG A 47 14.28 -2.09 1.37
N ALA A 48 14.56 -1.18 2.30
CA ALA A 48 13.55 -0.32 2.90
C ALA A 48 12.85 0.58 1.87
N ALA A 49 13.59 1.10 0.89
CA ALA A 49 13.01 1.88 -0.20
C ALA A 49 12.12 1.04 -1.12
N ALA A 50 12.53 -0.19 -1.45
CA ALA A 50 11.75 -1.14 -2.24
C ALA A 50 10.47 -1.58 -1.50
N GLU A 51 10.57 -1.93 -0.22
CA GLU A 51 9.42 -2.27 0.62
C GLU A 51 8.41 -1.12 0.73
N LYS A 52 8.91 0.12 0.84
CA LYS A 52 8.06 1.32 0.82
C LYS A 52 7.35 1.49 -0.53
N ALA A 53 8.06 1.32 -1.64
CA ALA A 53 7.46 1.40 -2.97
C ALA A 53 6.40 0.31 -3.19
N ASP A 54 6.65 -0.92 -2.73
CA ASP A 54 5.70 -2.03 -2.79
C ASP A 54 4.47 -1.79 -1.90
N ALA A 55 4.66 -1.20 -0.71
CA ALA A 55 3.56 -0.84 0.18
C ALA A 55 2.69 0.27 -0.42
N GLU A 56 3.29 1.28 -1.07
CA GLU A 56 2.58 2.35 -1.77
C GLU A 56 1.81 1.81 -3.00
N ALA A 57 2.42 0.90 -3.77
CA ALA A 57 1.74 0.23 -4.88
C ALA A 57 0.54 -0.60 -4.41
N LYS A 58 0.69 -1.39 -3.33
CA LYS A 58 -0.42 -2.15 -2.71
C LYS A 58 -1.52 -1.24 -2.18
N LYS A 59 -1.17 -0.08 -1.59
CA LYS A 59 -2.14 0.92 -1.13
C LYS A 59 -2.91 1.55 -2.30
N SER A 60 -2.26 1.76 -3.44
CA SER A 60 -2.92 2.25 -4.66
C SER A 60 -3.88 1.21 -5.25
N ASP A 61 -3.48 -0.06 -5.29
CA ASP A 61 -4.29 -1.16 -5.82
C ASP A 61 -5.55 -1.42 -4.97
N THR A 62 -5.39 -1.42 -3.65
CA THR A 62 -6.52 -1.52 -2.70
C THR A 62 -7.52 -0.37 -2.88
N LYS A 63 -7.05 0.88 -2.98
CA LYS A 63 -7.92 2.04 -3.25
C LYS A 63 -8.68 1.89 -4.57
N THR A 64 -8.02 1.41 -5.62
CA THR A 64 -8.63 1.17 -6.94
C THR A 64 -9.75 0.12 -6.86
N THR A 65 -9.50 -0.94 -6.10
CA THR A 65 -10.49 -2.00 -5.84
C THR A 65 -11.72 -1.45 -5.11
N LEU A 66 -11.52 -0.64 -4.07
CA LEU A 66 -12.61 -0.03 -3.31
C LEU A 66 -13.45 0.93 -4.16
N ILE A 67 -12.81 1.77 -5.00
CA ILE A 67 -13.52 2.66 -5.93
C ILE A 67 -14.39 1.86 -6.90
N THR A 68 -13.86 0.76 -7.44
CA THR A 68 -14.61 -0.12 -8.36
C THR A 68 -15.86 -0.70 -7.70
N GLN A 69 -15.73 -1.17 -6.45
CA GLN A 69 -16.86 -1.68 -5.66
C GLN A 69 -17.93 -0.61 -5.44
N VAL A 70 -17.52 0.61 -5.06
CA VAL A 70 -18.43 1.73 -4.82
C VAL A 70 -19.21 2.09 -6.08
N ILE A 71 -18.55 2.20 -7.24
CA ILE A 71 -19.19 2.55 -8.51
C ILE A 71 -20.24 1.50 -8.87
N ALA A 72 -19.88 0.22 -8.82
CA ALA A 72 -20.81 -0.87 -9.11
C ALA A 72 -22.05 -0.82 -8.21
N LYS A 73 -21.85 -0.59 -6.90
CA LYS A 73 -22.95 -0.47 -5.94
C LYS A 73 -23.80 0.78 -6.15
N HIS A 74 -23.20 1.87 -6.61
CA HIS A 74 -23.93 3.08 -6.94
C HIS A 74 -24.85 2.87 -8.15
N GLU A 75 -24.36 2.18 -9.17
CA GLU A 75 -25.15 1.82 -10.34
C GLU A 75 -26.32 0.87 -9.99
N GLU A 76 -26.08 -0.14 -9.15
CA GLU A 76 -27.14 -1.00 -8.61
C GLU A 76 -28.20 -0.18 -7.87
N ALA A 77 -27.78 0.73 -6.99
CA ALA A 77 -28.70 1.56 -6.22
C ALA A 77 -29.58 2.42 -7.14
N LEU A 78 -28.99 3.03 -8.17
CA LEU A 78 -29.72 3.83 -9.15
C LEU A 78 -30.68 2.98 -9.99
N LYS A 79 -30.26 1.78 -10.39
CA LYS A 79 -31.09 0.82 -11.11
C LYS A 79 -32.32 0.44 -10.28
N TYR A 80 -32.12 0.06 -9.02
CA TYR A 80 -33.22 -0.34 -8.13
C TYR A 80 -34.16 0.83 -7.83
N TRP A 81 -33.61 2.02 -7.58
CA TRP A 81 -34.43 3.20 -7.25
C TRP A 81 -35.21 3.73 -8.46
N ARG A 82 -34.57 3.87 -9.62
CA ARG A 82 -35.17 4.54 -10.77
C ARG A 82 -35.98 3.61 -11.65
N LEU A 83 -35.47 2.41 -11.92
CA LEU A 83 -36.05 1.50 -12.91
C LEU A 83 -37.03 0.52 -12.27
N THR A 84 -36.64 -0.17 -11.20
CA THR A 84 -37.48 -1.23 -10.60
C THR A 84 -38.33 -0.74 -9.42
N LYS A 85 -38.08 0.47 -8.92
CA LYS A 85 -38.70 1.04 -7.71
C LYS A 85 -38.55 0.16 -6.46
N ASP A 86 -37.54 -0.68 -6.43
CA ASP A 86 -37.25 -1.57 -5.29
C ASP A 86 -36.45 -0.78 -4.25
N LEU A 87 -37.16 -0.11 -3.35
CA LEU A 87 -36.56 0.78 -2.37
C LEU A 87 -35.66 0.04 -1.38
N GLN A 88 -35.97 -1.20 -1.03
CA GLN A 88 -35.16 -1.99 -0.10
C GLN A 88 -33.82 -2.36 -0.71
N LYS A 89 -33.78 -2.82 -1.97
CA LYS A 89 -32.50 -3.11 -2.63
C LYS A 89 -31.70 -1.85 -2.90
N ALA A 90 -32.35 -0.74 -3.26
CA ALA A 90 -31.66 0.53 -3.40
C ALA A 90 -31.02 0.99 -2.08
N LEU A 91 -31.71 0.81 -0.96
CA LEU A 91 -31.19 1.10 0.38
C LEU A 91 -29.97 0.25 0.70
N GLN A 92 -30.07 -1.06 0.48
CA GLN A 92 -28.97 -1.99 0.72
C GLN A 92 -27.74 -1.61 -0.11
N SER A 93 -27.89 -1.33 -1.41
CA SER A 93 -26.79 -0.94 -2.28
C SER A 93 -26.11 0.36 -1.84
N TYR A 94 -26.85 1.33 -1.27
CA TYR A 94 -26.23 2.53 -0.69
C TYR A 94 -25.55 2.28 0.66
N GLN A 95 -26.09 1.37 1.49
CA GLN A 95 -25.45 0.98 2.75
C GLN A 95 -24.11 0.28 2.52
N GLU A 96 -24.04 -0.60 1.52
CA GLU A 96 -22.82 -1.31 1.13
C GLU A 96 -21.70 -0.38 0.64
N GLN A 97 -22.00 0.87 0.28
CA GLN A 97 -21.00 1.87 -0.10
C GLN A 97 -20.31 2.53 1.11
N LEU A 98 -20.91 2.47 2.31
CA LEU A 98 -20.40 3.20 3.47
C LEU A 98 -19.04 2.66 3.95
N ALA A 99 -18.87 1.34 3.99
CA ALA A 99 -17.63 0.71 4.43
C ALA A 99 -16.43 1.05 3.53
N PRO A 100 -16.51 0.91 2.18
CA PRO A 100 -15.44 1.36 1.30
C PRO A 100 -15.10 2.85 1.45
N TYR A 101 -16.09 3.73 1.60
CA TYR A 101 -15.81 5.15 1.82
C TYR A 101 -15.17 5.42 3.18
N GLN A 102 -15.47 4.63 4.21
CA GLN A 102 -14.82 4.69 5.52
C GLN A 102 -13.37 4.27 5.45
N GLU A 103 -13.08 3.16 4.75
CA GLU A 103 -11.71 2.68 4.52
C GLU A 103 -10.87 3.70 3.74
N MET A 104 -11.47 4.41 2.79
CA MET A 104 -10.80 5.45 2.02
C MET A 104 -10.73 6.82 2.72
N GLY A 105 -11.42 7.01 3.86
CA GLY A 105 -11.49 8.30 4.56
C GLY A 105 -12.31 9.39 3.84
N LEU A 106 -13.23 8.98 2.96
CA LEU A 106 -14.03 9.87 2.10
C LEU A 106 -15.34 10.30 2.79
N LEU A 107 -15.24 11.30 3.67
CA LEU A 107 -16.35 11.75 4.52
C LEU A 107 -17.51 12.41 3.76
N ALA A 108 -17.22 13.16 2.70
CA ALA A 108 -18.25 13.86 1.93
C ALA A 108 -19.12 12.86 1.16
N GLU A 109 -18.50 11.82 0.62
CA GLU A 109 -19.13 10.73 -0.10
C GLU A 109 -19.95 9.84 0.84
N GLN A 110 -19.45 9.56 2.05
CA GLN A 110 -20.25 8.92 3.11
C GLN A 110 -21.51 9.73 3.42
N ALA A 111 -21.37 11.05 3.61
CA ALA A 111 -22.49 11.93 3.87
C ALA A 111 -23.52 11.93 2.71
N GLN A 112 -23.04 11.88 1.47
CA GLN A 112 -23.91 11.78 0.30
C GLN A 112 -24.68 10.45 0.25
N SER A 113 -24.01 9.33 0.56
CA SER A 113 -24.67 8.01 0.65
C SER A 113 -25.70 7.98 1.78
N LEU A 114 -25.37 8.49 2.97
CA LEU A 114 -26.29 8.60 4.10
C LEU A 114 -27.50 9.50 3.78
N TYR A 115 -27.29 10.60 3.04
CA TYR A 115 -28.37 11.44 2.57
C TYR A 115 -29.32 10.68 1.61
N ASN A 116 -28.76 9.91 0.68
CA ASN A 116 -29.55 9.09 -0.24
C ASN A 116 -30.33 8.00 0.53
N ILE A 117 -29.72 7.35 1.51
CA ILE A 117 -30.36 6.38 2.41
C ILE A 117 -31.54 7.03 3.14
N ALA A 118 -31.32 8.18 3.79
CA ALA A 118 -32.37 8.90 4.51
C ALA A 118 -33.54 9.28 3.58
N LYS A 119 -33.24 9.69 2.35
CA LYS A 119 -34.26 10.01 1.34
C LYS A 119 -35.09 8.77 0.98
N LEU A 120 -34.44 7.64 0.72
CA LEU A 120 -35.12 6.38 0.39
C LEU A 120 -35.91 5.82 1.57
N GLN A 121 -35.39 5.89 2.79
CA GLN A 121 -36.10 5.48 4.01
C GLN A 121 -37.39 6.30 4.21
N ARG A 122 -37.37 7.61 3.94
CA ARG A 122 -38.59 8.42 3.94
C ARG A 122 -39.60 7.94 2.91
N GLN A 123 -39.15 7.61 1.70
CA GLN A 123 -40.02 7.06 0.65
C GLN A 123 -40.61 5.69 1.06
N ASN A 124 -39.86 4.92 1.86
CA ASN A 124 -40.26 3.61 2.37
C ASN A 124 -41.00 3.68 3.73
N ASN A 125 -41.47 4.87 4.16
CA ASN A 125 -42.14 5.11 5.45
C ASN A 125 -41.32 4.78 6.72
N GLN A 126 -40.00 4.60 6.60
CA GLN A 126 -39.07 4.36 7.70
C GLN A 126 -38.56 5.68 8.29
N LEU A 127 -39.47 6.51 8.80
CA LEU A 127 -39.20 7.89 9.20
C LEU A 127 -38.19 8.02 10.35
N GLN A 128 -38.23 7.12 11.34
CA GLN A 128 -37.28 7.14 12.47
C GLN A 128 -35.86 6.86 12.01
N ALA A 129 -35.66 5.83 11.19
CA ALA A 129 -34.35 5.51 10.60
C ALA A 129 -33.82 6.70 9.77
N ALA A 130 -34.67 7.32 8.95
CA ALA A 130 -34.28 8.47 8.14
C ALA A 130 -33.85 9.69 8.98
N LEU A 131 -34.42 9.86 10.17
CA LEU A 131 -34.03 10.95 11.08
C LEU A 131 -32.63 10.69 11.64
N THR A 132 -32.37 9.46 12.07
CA THR A 132 -31.05 9.02 12.53
C THR A 132 -29.99 9.27 11.46
N GLU A 133 -30.24 8.90 10.20
CA GLU A 133 -29.19 9.02 9.19
C GLU A 133 -29.00 10.48 8.76
N LYS A 134 -30.06 11.28 8.76
CA LYS A 134 -29.94 12.71 8.55
C LYS A 134 -29.17 13.41 9.68
N LEU A 135 -29.29 12.94 10.92
CA LEU A 135 -28.49 13.43 12.05
C LEU A 135 -27.02 13.06 11.86
N GLN A 136 -26.73 11.84 11.41
CA GLN A 136 -25.36 11.43 11.06
C GLN A 136 -24.79 12.31 9.95
N VAL A 137 -25.49 12.57 8.84
CA VAL A 137 -25.01 13.48 7.77
C VAL A 137 -24.54 14.83 8.33
N LYS A 138 -25.28 15.40 9.30
CA LYS A 138 -24.95 16.68 9.91
C LYS A 138 -23.58 16.68 10.62
N THR A 139 -23.16 15.54 11.19
CA THR A 139 -21.85 15.42 11.85
C THR A 139 -20.70 15.37 10.85
N TYR A 140 -20.94 14.93 9.61
CA TYR A 140 -19.94 14.95 8.54
C TYR A 140 -19.80 16.33 7.87
N VAL A 141 -20.88 17.11 7.81
CA VAL A 141 -20.91 18.43 7.13
C VAL A 141 -20.46 19.58 8.03
N LEU A 142 -20.54 19.42 9.36
CA LEU A 142 -20.11 20.41 10.35
C LEU A 142 -19.03 19.77 11.24
N PRO A 143 -17.73 19.83 10.88
CA PRO A 143 -16.70 19.57 11.87
C PRO A 143 -16.92 20.60 12.97
N THR A 144 -17.14 20.14 14.21
CA THR A 144 -17.33 21.01 15.36
C THR A 144 -16.13 21.94 15.46
N SER A 145 -16.31 23.20 15.07
CA SER A 145 -15.40 24.28 15.41
C SER A 145 -15.32 24.29 16.93
N PRO A 146 -14.14 24.06 17.54
CA PRO A 146 -14.00 24.35 18.97
C PRO A 146 -14.29 25.85 19.15
N ARG A 147 -15.15 26.16 20.11
CA ARG A 147 -15.30 27.53 20.63
C ARG A 147 -14.11 27.85 21.52
#